data_AF-A0A1D8UTY4-F1
#
_entry.id   AF-A0A1D8UTY4-F1
#
_cell.length_a   1.000
_cell.length_b   1.000
_cell.length_c   1.000
_cell.angle_alpha   90.00
_cell.angle_beta   90.00
_cell.angle_gamma   90.00
#
_symmetry.space_group_name_H-M   'P 1'
#
loop_
_entity.id
_entity.type
_entity.pdbx_description
1 polymer ?
#
loop_
_entity_poly.entity_id
_entity_poly.type
_entity_poly.pdbx_seq_one_letter_code
_entity_poly.pdbx_strand_id
1 'polypeptide(L)'
;MSQSRNASDRGAAVRFNKWWRGYQKGQVARFDTSTARQLVDKGFATSYRPTKEESERDAALADARERSMEENMLIRQGAILARQGAFAQVEK
;
A
#
# COMPACT_ATOMS: atom_id res chain seq x y z
N MET A 1 9.55 -30.60 -9.60
CA MET A 1 9.91 -29.57 -10.58
C MET A 1 10.16 -28.27 -9.84
N SER A 2 11.41 -28.02 -9.43
CA SER A 2 11.79 -26.83 -8.68
C SER A 2 12.24 -25.77 -9.69
N GLN A 3 11.38 -24.78 -9.97
CA GLN A 3 11.76 -23.67 -10.84
C GLN A 3 12.72 -22.74 -10.09
N SER A 4 13.96 -22.76 -10.54
CA SER A 4 15.00 -21.78 -10.24
C SER A 4 14.45 -20.37 -10.41
N ARG A 5 14.39 -19.62 -9.30
CA ARG A 5 14.09 -18.19 -9.30
C ARG A 5 15.26 -17.48 -9.97
N ASN A 6 15.13 -17.20 -11.27
CA ASN A 6 16.06 -16.40 -12.03
C ASN A 6 16.24 -15.04 -11.33
N ALA A 7 17.39 -14.85 -10.71
CA ALA A 7 17.78 -13.67 -9.94
C ALA A 7 18.10 -12.44 -10.83
N SER A 8 17.41 -12.25 -11.96
CA SER A 8 17.70 -11.17 -12.91
C SER A 8 16.48 -10.45 -13.48
N ASP A 9 15.26 -10.89 -13.18
CA ASP A 9 14.08 -10.08 -13.47
C ASP A 9 13.92 -9.09 -12.31
N ARG A 10 14.42 -7.86 -12.47
CA ARG A 10 14.29 -6.79 -11.43
C ARG A 10 12.84 -6.36 -11.14
N GLY A 11 11.86 -7.14 -11.59
CA GLY A 11 10.42 -6.90 -11.49
C GLY A 11 9.98 -5.66 -12.26
N ALA A 12 8.82 -5.73 -12.89
CA ALA A 12 8.17 -4.57 -13.46
C ALA A 12 7.25 -3.93 -12.41
N ALA A 13 7.42 -2.62 -12.22
CA ALA A 13 6.49 -1.85 -11.43
C ALA A 13 5.22 -1.57 -12.26
N VAL A 14 4.08 -1.67 -11.61
CA VAL A 14 2.78 -1.34 -12.20
C VAL A 14 2.00 -0.46 -11.24
N ARG A 15 1.21 0.45 -11.80
CA ARG A 15 0.29 1.30 -11.05
C ARG A 15 -1.13 0.78 -11.24
N PHE A 16 -1.81 0.47 -10.14
CA PHE A 16 -3.17 -0.07 -10.19
C PHE A 16 -4.16 1.01 -10.58
N ASN A 17 -5.02 0.73 -11.57
CA ASN A 17 -6.07 1.67 -12.01
C ASN A 17 -7.42 1.36 -11.39
N LYS A 18 -7.56 0.19 -10.76
CA LYS A 18 -8.72 -0.26 -9.99
C LYS A 18 -8.28 -1.16 -8.83
N TRP A 19 -9.18 -1.45 -7.90
CA TRP A 19 -8.88 -2.28 -6.74
C TRP A 19 -8.57 -3.73 -7.17
N TRP A 20 -7.48 -4.32 -6.70
CA TRP A 20 -7.10 -5.68 -7.03
C TRP A 20 -6.35 -6.36 -5.88
N ARG A 21 -6.90 -7.46 -5.33
CA ARG A 21 -6.25 -8.31 -4.30
C ARG A 21 -5.59 -7.51 -3.15
N GLY A 22 -6.30 -6.52 -2.62
CA GLY A 22 -5.79 -5.65 -1.54
C GLY A 22 -5.01 -4.42 -2.01
N TYR A 23 -4.63 -4.33 -3.28
CA TYR A 23 -3.97 -3.17 -3.86
C TYR A 23 -4.96 -2.14 -4.38
N GLN A 24 -4.95 -0.94 -3.80
CA GLN A 24 -5.88 0.14 -4.12
C GLN A 24 -5.58 0.82 -5.45
N LYS A 25 -6.59 1.49 -6.02
CA LYS A 25 -6.38 2.39 -7.17
C LYS A 25 -5.34 3.45 -6.83
N GLY A 26 -4.42 3.68 -7.76
CA GLY A 26 -3.29 4.59 -7.64
C GLY A 26 -2.07 4.01 -6.97
N GLN A 27 -2.17 2.85 -6.30
CA GLN A 27 -1.06 2.20 -5.64
C GLN A 27 -0.07 1.63 -6.66
N VAL A 28 1.22 1.78 -6.38
CA VAL A 28 2.28 1.18 -7.19
C VAL A 28 2.79 -0.07 -6.46
N ALA A 29 2.98 -1.16 -7.21
CA ALA A 29 3.61 -2.36 -6.69
C ALA A 29 4.52 -2.99 -7.76
N ARG A 30 5.48 -3.79 -7.31
CA ARG A 30 6.45 -4.45 -8.15
C ARG A 30 6.16 -5.95 -8.19
N PHE A 31 6.05 -6.50 -9.38
CA PHE A 31 5.82 -7.93 -9.61
C PHE A 31 6.81 -8.47 -10.63
N ASP A 32 6.90 -9.79 -10.76
CA ASP A 32 7.58 -10.43 -11.87
C ASP A 32 7.00 -9.94 -13.20
N THR A 33 7.86 -9.82 -14.23
CA THR A 33 7.46 -9.27 -15.53
C THR A 33 6.25 -9.97 -16.15
N SER A 34 6.11 -11.29 -15.95
CA SER A 34 4.94 -12.06 -16.41
C SER A 34 3.64 -11.60 -15.73
N THR A 35 3.67 -11.47 -14.39
CA THR A 35 2.52 -11.05 -13.59
C THR A 35 2.14 -9.59 -13.88
N ALA A 36 3.14 -8.70 -13.96
CA ALA A 36 2.94 -7.31 -14.33
C ALA A 36 2.28 -7.18 -15.71
N ARG A 37 2.74 -7.94 -16.70
CA ARG A 37 2.15 -7.95 -18.03
C ARG A 37 0.71 -8.44 -18.02
N GLN A 38 0.40 -9.50 -17.27
CA GLN A 38 -0.98 -9.96 -17.11
C GLN A 38 -1.89 -8.93 -16.45
N LEU A 39 -1.38 -8.18 -15.46
CA LEU A 39 -2.13 -7.13 -14.79
C LEU A 39 -2.47 -5.97 -15.73
N VAL A 40 -1.53 -5.62 -16.62
CA VAL A 40 -1.73 -4.58 -17.63
C VAL A 40 -2.68 -5.06 -18.72
N ASP A 41 -2.49 -6.27 -19.23
CA ASP A 41 -3.30 -6.87 -20.29
C ASP A 41 -4.77 -7.03 -19.88
N LYS A 42 -5.00 -7.47 -18.64
CA LYS A 42 -6.34 -7.54 -18.03
C LYS A 42 -6.90 -6.17 -17.61
N GLY A 43 -6.14 -5.10 -17.81
CA GLY A 43 -6.53 -3.73 -17.51
C GLY A 43 -6.70 -3.44 -16.02
N PHE A 44 -6.09 -4.21 -15.12
CA PHE A 44 -6.08 -3.93 -13.68
C PHE A 44 -5.05 -2.86 -13.30
N ALA A 45 -3.94 -2.79 -14.05
CA ALA A 45 -2.86 -1.86 -13.81
C ALA A 45 -2.29 -1.27 -15.11
N THR A 46 -1.42 -0.27 -15.01
CA THR A 46 -0.62 0.25 -16.11
C THR A 46 0.85 0.08 -15.80
N SER A 47 1.66 -0.18 -16.83
CA SER A 47 3.12 -0.22 -16.72
C SER A 47 3.61 1.08 -16.11
N TYR A 48 4.33 1.00 -15.00
CA TYR A 48 4.84 2.17 -14.30
C TYR A 48 6.37 2.18 -14.44
N ARG A 49 6.87 3.19 -15.14
CA ARG A 49 8.29 3.50 -15.23
C ARG A 49 8.48 4.89 -14.62
N PRO A 50 8.77 4.98 -13.32
CA PRO A 50 8.92 6.28 -12.68
C PRO A 50 10.08 7.02 -13.34
N THR A 51 9.83 8.28 -13.70
CA THR A 51 10.90 9.26 -13.85
C THR A 51 11.50 9.56 -12.47
N LYS A 52 12.69 10.17 -12.38
CA LYS A 52 13.31 10.52 -11.07
C LYS A 52 12.33 11.29 -10.18
N GLU A 53 11.68 12.30 -10.74
CA GLU A 53 10.69 13.13 -10.05
C GLU A 53 9.46 12.34 -9.55
N GLU A 54 8.93 11.42 -10.35
CA GLU A 54 7.78 10.60 -9.92
C GLU A 54 8.17 9.62 -8.81
N SER A 55 9.39 9.08 -8.84
CA SER A 55 9.88 8.19 -7.78
C SER A 55 9.97 8.91 -6.43
N GLU A 56 10.40 10.17 -6.43
CA GLU A 56 10.48 11.00 -5.22
C GLU A 56 9.09 11.37 -4.71
N ARG A 57 8.15 11.65 -5.62
CA ARG A 57 6.76 11.97 -5.29
C ARG A 57 6.01 10.77 -4.69
N ASP A 58 6.19 9.58 -5.26
CA ASP A 58 5.56 8.35 -4.76
C ASP A 58 6.17 7.94 -3.41
N ALA A 59 7.47 8.13 -3.19
CA ALA A 59 8.10 7.91 -1.88
C ALA A 59 7.50 8.85 -0.83
N ALA A 60 7.37 10.15 -1.13
CA ALA A 60 6.74 11.10 -0.24
C ALA A 60 5.25 10.77 0.05
N LEU A 61 4.54 10.24 -0.93
CA LEU A 61 3.13 9.83 -0.78
C LEU A 61 2.97 8.58 0.10
N ALA A 62 3.91 7.64 0.00
CA ALA A 62 3.95 6.45 0.85
C ALA A 62 4.22 6.83 2.31
N ASP A 63 5.20 7.71 2.53
CA ASP A 63 5.57 8.27 3.84
C ASP A 63 4.38 8.99 4.51
N ALA A 64 3.64 9.81 3.74
CA ALA A 64 2.46 10.52 4.23
C ALA A 64 1.33 9.55 4.63
N ARG A 65 1.17 8.44 3.91
CA ARG A 65 0.17 7.41 4.24
C ARG A 65 0.52 6.65 5.51
N GLU A 66 1.79 6.32 5.71
CA GLU A 66 2.27 5.65 6.93
C GLU A 66 1.99 6.52 8.16
N ARG A 67 2.38 7.80 8.13
CA ARG A 67 2.09 8.75 9.21
C ARG A 67 0.59 8.89 9.49
N SER A 68 -0.22 8.96 8.43
CA SER A 68 -1.67 9.10 8.59
C SER A 68 -2.33 7.84 9.17
N MET A 69 -1.78 6.64 8.93
CA MET A 69 -2.23 5.41 9.59
C MET A 69 -1.86 5.40 11.07
N GLU A 70 -0.65 5.85 11.40
CA GLU A 70 -0.15 5.89 12.77
C GLU A 70 -0.93 6.90 13.63
N GLU A 71 -1.21 8.08 13.10
CA GLU A 71 -2.07 9.08 13.73
C GLU A 71 -3.49 8.54 13.99
N ASN A 72 -4.07 7.84 13.01
CA ASN A 72 -5.40 7.25 13.15
C ASN A 72 -5.43 6.10 14.17
N MET A 73 -4.33 5.35 14.32
CA MET A 73 -4.17 4.33 15.35
C MET A 73 -4.10 4.95 16.76
N LEU A 74 -3.37 6.06 16.92
CA LEU A 74 -3.26 6.79 18.19
C LEU A 74 -4.60 7.41 18.61
N ILE A 75 -5.33 8.02 17.68
CA ILE A 75 -6.67 8.56 17.95
C ILE A 75 -7.62 7.45 18.39
N ARG A 76 -7.59 6.28 17.73
CA ARG A 76 -8.41 5.12 18.12
C ARG A 76 -8.05 4.60 19.51
N GLN A 77 -6.76 4.50 19.85
CA GLN A 77 -6.33 4.12 21.20
C GLN A 77 -6.78 5.13 22.26
N GLY A 78 -6.61 6.43 21.99
CA GLY A 78 -7.08 7.50 22.88
C GLY A 78 -8.59 7.46 23.09
N ALA A 79 -9.38 7.20 22.04
CA ALA A 79 -10.84 7.08 22.14
C ALA A 79 -11.28 5.84 22.96
N ILE A 80 -10.56 4.73 22.87
CA ILE A 80 -10.82 3.52 23.67
C ILE A 80 -10.53 3.78 25.15
N LEU A 81 -9.39 4.40 25.46
CA LEU A 81 -9.00 4.75 26.83
C LEU A 81 -9.94 5.79 27.46
N ALA A 82 -10.34 6.81 26.70
CA ALA A 82 -11.31 7.81 27.13
C ALA A 82 -12.69 7.19 27.42
N ARG A 83 -13.12 6.21 26.60
CA ARG A 83 -14.36 5.46 26.88
C ARG A 83 -14.25 4.63 28.16
N GLN A 84 -13.12 3.96 28.41
CA GLN A 84 -12.96 3.13 29.63
C GLN A 84 -12.87 3.99 30.91
N GLY A 85 -12.24 5.17 30.85
CA GLY A 85 -12.20 6.11 31.98
C GLY A 85 -13.57 6.72 32.32
N ALA A 86 -14.46 6.88 31.33
CA ALA A 86 -15.81 7.42 31.54
C ALA A 86 -16.76 6.46 32.27
N PHE A 87 -16.52 5.13 32.22
CA PHE A 87 -17.32 4.16 32.97
C PHE A 87 -16.86 3.98 34.43
N ALA A 88 -15.64 4.40 34.79
CA ALA A 88 -15.11 4.27 36.15
C ALA A 88 -15.57 5.36 37.13
N GLN A 89 -16.25 6.42 36.65
CA GLN A 89 -16.73 7.53 37.49
C GLN A 89 -18.23 7.51 37.80
N VAL A 90 -18.97 6.47 37.40
CA VAL A 90 -20.45 6.39 37.60
C VAL A 90 -20.84 5.58 38.85
N GLU A 91 -19.88 5.10 39.65
CA GLU A 91 -20.14 4.41 40.92
C GLU A 91 -19.55 5.16 42.13
N LYS A 92 -20.00 6.40 42.37
CA LYS A 92 -19.79 7.07 43.66
C LYS A 92 -21.04 7.76 44.16
#